data_AF-A0A2M8NGA6-F1
#
_entry.id   AF-A0A2M8NGA6-F1
#
_cell.length_a   1.000
_cell.length_b   1.000
_cell.length_c   1.000
_cell.angle_alpha   90.00
_cell.angle_beta   90.00
_cell.angle_gamma   90.00
#
_symmetry.space_group_name_H-M   'P 1'
#
loop_
_entity.id
_entity.type
_entity.pdbx_description
1 polymer ?
#
loop_
_entity_poly.entity_id
_entity_poly.type
_entity_poly.pdbx_seq_one_letter_code
_entity_poly.pdbx_strand_id
1 'polypeptide(L)'
;MTAAALGAETLDRWLNDGGRDGRRFQAALARVNRSPWLMATNEDWRYPATEGDYPGRIVERLNGYVDWLFDAAPDVPEIVKTFLQVMHLVAPPTALFKPSLIWKRVQWGRKRVRGTARSMSPAT
;
A
#
# COMPACT_ATOMS: atom_id res chain seq x y z
N MET A 1 -2.75 -5.94 -14.98
CA MET A 1 -2.00 -6.92 -15.81
C MET A 1 -0.79 -7.53 -15.09
N THR A 2 -0.12 -6.83 -14.18
CA THR A 2 1.10 -7.31 -13.48
C THR A 2 0.87 -8.55 -12.60
N ALA A 3 -0.25 -8.65 -11.87
CA ALA A 3 -0.58 -9.86 -11.10
C ALA A 3 -0.70 -11.12 -11.98
N ALA A 4 -1.33 -11.00 -13.15
CA ALA A 4 -1.41 -12.10 -14.12
C ALA A 4 -0.02 -12.48 -14.66
N ALA A 5 0.85 -11.49 -14.91
CA ALA A 5 2.23 -11.73 -15.33
C ALA A 5 3.02 -12.50 -14.25
N LEU A 6 2.90 -12.14 -12.97
CA LEU A 6 3.51 -12.90 -11.87
C LEU A 6 2.96 -14.34 -11.78
N GLY A 7 1.67 -14.51 -12.05
CA GLY A 7 1.04 -15.82 -12.13
C GLY A 7 1.59 -16.68 -13.27
N ALA A 8 1.73 -16.09 -14.46
CA ALA A 8 2.32 -16.75 -15.62
C ALA A 8 3.79 -17.13 -15.39
N GLU A 9 4.58 -16.23 -14.81
CA GLU A 9 5.98 -16.52 -14.45
C GLU A 9 6.08 -17.62 -13.39
N THR A 10 5.14 -17.65 -12.43
CA THR A 10 5.08 -18.72 -11.42
C THR A 10 4.73 -20.07 -12.05
N LEU A 11 3.83 -20.08 -13.04
CA LEU A 11 3.49 -21.27 -13.81
C LEU A 11 4.67 -21.75 -14.65
N ASP A 12 5.35 -20.86 -15.35
CA ASP A 12 6.53 -21.17 -16.16
C ASP A 12 7.63 -21.84 -15.33
N ARG A 13 8.00 -21.26 -14.17
CA ARG A 13 8.96 -21.87 -13.25
C ARG A 13 8.53 -23.28 -12.80
N TRP A 14 7.26 -23.47 -12.48
CA TRP A 14 6.75 -24.77 -12.05
C TRP A 14 6.78 -25.83 -13.16
N LEU A 15 6.48 -25.43 -14.41
CA LEU A 15 6.59 -26.30 -15.57
C LEU A 15 8.06 -26.70 -15.82
N ASN A 16 8.98 -25.74 -15.70
CA ASN A 16 10.42 -25.97 -15.83
C ASN A 16 10.98 -26.89 -14.73
N ASP A 17 10.38 -26.88 -13.53
CA ASP A 17 10.69 -27.79 -12.42
C ASP A 17 10.01 -29.18 -12.56
N GLY A 18 9.35 -29.46 -13.69
CA GLY A 18 8.80 -30.78 -14.03
C GLY A 18 7.30 -30.96 -13.79
N GLY A 19 6.58 -29.96 -13.28
CA GLY A 19 5.12 -29.88 -13.40
C GLY A 19 4.30 -30.96 -12.69
N ARG A 20 4.80 -31.59 -11.61
CA ARG A 20 4.14 -32.75 -10.98
C ARG A 20 3.29 -32.43 -9.76
N ASP A 21 3.72 -31.46 -8.94
CA ASP A 21 3.03 -31.13 -7.69
C ASP A 21 2.16 -29.87 -7.85
N GLY A 22 0.88 -30.09 -8.14
CA GLY A 22 -0.10 -29.02 -8.27
C GLY A 22 -0.37 -28.26 -6.97
N ARG A 23 -0.23 -28.89 -5.79
CA ARG A 23 -0.42 -28.20 -4.50
C ARG A 23 0.69 -27.20 -4.26
N ARG A 24 1.94 -27.57 -4.57
CA ARG A 24 3.08 -26.66 -4.49
C ARG A 24 2.94 -25.48 -5.44
N PHE A 25 2.42 -25.70 -6.66
CA PHE A 25 2.09 -24.62 -7.59
C PHE A 25 1.05 -23.67 -7.00
N GLN A 26 -0.08 -24.19 -6.53
CA GLN A 26 -1.16 -23.37 -5.95
C GLN A 26 -0.69 -22.56 -4.75
N ALA A 27 0.15 -23.14 -3.88
CA ALA A 27 0.76 -22.43 -2.76
C ALA A 27 1.69 -21.29 -3.23
N ALA A 28 2.50 -21.52 -4.26
CA ALA A 28 3.36 -20.49 -4.84
C ALA A 28 2.54 -19.36 -5.50
N LEU A 29 1.48 -19.72 -6.24
CA LEU A 29 0.57 -18.77 -6.89
C LEU A 29 -0.17 -17.92 -5.85
N ALA A 30 -0.69 -18.55 -4.80
CA ALA A 30 -1.33 -17.84 -3.69
C ALA A 30 -0.35 -16.85 -3.02
N ARG A 31 0.93 -17.22 -2.90
CA ARG A 31 1.95 -16.35 -2.31
C ARG A 31 2.20 -15.08 -3.15
N VAL A 32 2.30 -15.20 -4.47
CA VAL A 32 2.51 -14.01 -5.34
C VAL A 32 1.25 -13.15 -5.44
N ASN A 33 0.06 -13.75 -5.35
CA ASN A 33 -1.21 -13.02 -5.36
C ASN A 33 -1.56 -12.36 -4.01
N ARG A 34 -0.93 -12.78 -2.91
CA ARG A 34 -1.27 -12.28 -1.56
C ARG A 34 -1.16 -10.76 -1.44
N SER A 35 -0.09 -10.18 -1.96
CA SER A 35 0.14 -8.73 -1.88
C SER A 35 -0.92 -7.93 -2.67
N PRO A 36 -1.12 -8.15 -3.98
CA PRO A 36 -2.15 -7.41 -4.73
C PRO A 36 -3.55 -7.66 -4.19
N TRP A 37 -3.86 -8.86 -3.70
CA TRP A 37 -5.14 -9.17 -3.06
C TRP A 37 -5.37 -8.29 -1.82
N LEU A 38 -4.43 -8.30 -0.87
CA LEU A 38 -4.54 -7.50 0.36
C LEU A 38 -4.60 -6.00 0.08
N MET A 39 -3.87 -5.52 -0.92
CA MET A 39 -3.91 -4.11 -1.32
C MET A 39 -5.29 -3.70 -1.84
N ALA A 40 -5.96 -4.58 -2.59
CA ALA A 40 -7.31 -4.33 -3.08
C ALA A 40 -8.34 -4.40 -1.94
N THR A 41 -8.34 -5.50 -1.18
CA THR A 41 -9.40 -5.76 -0.18
C THR A 41 -9.30 -4.89 1.07
N ASN A 42 -8.12 -4.34 1.39
CA ASN A 42 -8.00 -3.42 2.53
C ASN A 42 -8.71 -2.08 2.26
N GLU A 43 -8.80 -1.68 1.00
CA GLU A 43 -9.47 -0.44 0.62
C GLU A 43 -10.99 -0.54 0.81
N ASP A 44 -11.55 -1.75 0.71
CA ASP A 44 -12.98 -2.00 0.94
C ASP A 44 -13.40 -1.60 2.37
N TRP A 45 -12.51 -1.67 3.36
CA TRP A 45 -12.80 -1.28 4.74
C TRP A 45 -13.01 0.22 4.96
N ARG A 46 -12.88 1.04 3.91
CA ARG A 46 -13.29 2.45 3.92
C ARG A 46 -14.81 2.61 3.79
N TYR A 47 -15.50 1.55 3.38
CA TYR A 47 -16.95 1.55 3.19
C TYR A 47 -17.65 0.91 4.40
N PRO A 48 -18.61 1.61 5.05
CA PRO A 48 -19.30 1.07 6.23
C PRO A 48 -20.10 -0.22 5.99
N ALA A 49 -20.44 -0.51 4.73
CA ALA A 49 -21.20 -1.69 4.33
C ALA A 49 -20.33 -2.95 4.12
N THR A 50 -19.01 -2.84 4.29
CA THR A 50 -18.09 -3.97 4.09
C THR A 50 -18.28 -5.02 5.18
N GLU A 51 -18.56 -6.25 4.76
CA GLU A 51 -18.79 -7.39 5.63
C GLU A 51 -17.49 -8.18 5.88
N GLY A 52 -17.40 -8.85 7.04
CA GLY A 52 -16.28 -9.71 7.41
C GLY A 52 -15.72 -9.42 8.80
N ASP A 53 -14.64 -10.11 9.16
CA ASP A 53 -13.95 -9.87 10.42
C ASP A 53 -13.34 -8.47 10.44
N TYR A 54 -13.73 -7.66 11.44
CA TYR A 54 -13.21 -6.30 11.58
C TYR A 54 -11.67 -6.33 11.62
N PRO A 55 -10.98 -5.63 10.71
CA PRO A 55 -9.55 -5.80 10.49
C PRO A 55 -8.71 -5.05 11.55
N GLY A 56 -9.37 -4.46 12.55
CA GLY A 56 -8.74 -3.73 13.63
C GLY A 56 -8.38 -2.29 13.27
N ARG A 57 -8.06 -1.51 14.30
CA ARG A 57 -7.60 -0.11 14.20
C ARG A 57 -6.31 0.06 13.38
N ILE A 58 -5.59 -1.02 13.09
CA ILE A 58 -4.37 -0.97 12.29
C ILE A 58 -4.69 -0.61 10.82
N VAL A 59 -5.78 -1.15 10.26
CA VAL A 59 -6.18 -0.85 8.87
C VAL A 59 -6.65 0.59 8.74
N GLU A 60 -7.42 1.11 9.70
CA GLU A 60 -7.79 2.53 9.72
C GLU A 60 -6.56 3.46 9.74
N ARG A 61 -5.53 3.12 10.53
CA ARG A 61 -4.27 3.86 10.57
C ARG A 61 -3.49 3.78 9.25
N LEU A 62 -3.53 2.64 8.57
CA LEU A 62 -2.93 2.45 7.26
C LEU A 62 -3.66 3.29 6.20
N ASN A 63 -5.00 3.31 6.22
CA ASN A 63 -5.80 4.13 5.31
C ASN A 63 -5.47 5.62 5.50
N GLY A 64 -5.41 6.10 6.75
CA GLY A 64 -4.98 7.48 7.03
C GLY A 64 -3.51 7.77 6.68
N TYR A 65 -2.64 6.75 6.61
CA TYR A 65 -1.28 6.90 6.07
C TYR A 65 -1.29 7.07 4.56
N VAL A 66 -2.10 6.28 3.86
CA VAL A 66 -2.27 6.33 2.41
C VAL A 66 -2.91 7.65 1.98
N ASP A 67 -3.88 8.17 2.74
CA ASP A 67 -4.46 9.49 2.52
C ASP A 67 -3.40 10.59 2.57
N TRP A 68 -2.53 10.54 3.57
CA TRP A 68 -1.41 11.46 3.65
C TRP A 68 -0.44 11.32 2.46
N LEU A 69 -0.19 10.09 1.98
CA LEU A 69 0.64 9.89 0.78
C LEU A 69 0.03 10.59 -0.42
N PHE A 70 -1.27 10.46 -0.65
CA PHE A 70 -1.95 11.11 -1.77
C PHE A 70 -1.97 12.64 -1.63
N ASP A 71 -2.24 13.15 -0.43
CA ASP A 71 -2.21 14.60 -0.16
C ASP A 71 -0.80 15.20 -0.40
N ALA A 72 0.25 14.48 -0.03
CA ALA A 72 1.63 14.95 -0.15
C ALA A 72 2.28 14.62 -1.51
N ALA A 73 1.63 13.80 -2.35
CA ALA A 73 2.17 13.37 -3.64
C ALA A 73 2.56 14.52 -4.58
N PRO A 74 1.82 15.65 -4.67
CA PRO A 74 2.20 16.77 -5.52
C PRO A 74 3.55 17.40 -5.14
N ASP A 75 3.87 17.43 -3.84
CA ASP A 75 5.07 18.07 -3.31
C ASP A 75 6.25 17.11 -3.10
N VAL A 76 6.00 15.79 -3.18
CA VAL A 76 6.97 14.75 -2.85
C VAL A 76 7.05 13.72 -3.98
N PRO A 77 7.91 13.93 -4.99
CA PRO A 77 8.05 13.02 -6.13
C PRO A 77 8.42 11.57 -5.75
N GLU A 78 9.12 11.41 -4.62
CA GLU A 78 9.45 10.10 -4.05
C GLU A 78 8.21 9.26 -3.76
N ILE A 79 7.10 9.88 -3.33
CA ILE A 79 5.83 9.19 -3.05
C ILE A 79 5.27 8.63 -4.34
N VAL A 80 5.10 9.46 -5.37
CA VAL A 80 4.54 9.05 -6.67
C VAL A 80 5.35 7.90 -7.27
N LYS A 81 6.67 8.02 -7.29
CA LYS A 81 7.55 6.95 -7.81
C LYS A 81 7.37 5.64 -7.04
N THR A 82 7.44 5.69 -5.71
CA THR A 82 7.35 4.50 -4.87
C THR A 82 5.97 3.86 -4.99
N PHE A 83 4.92 4.68 -4.99
CA PHE A 83 3.54 4.24 -5.16
C PHE A 83 3.33 3.52 -6.49
N LEU A 84 3.80 4.10 -7.60
CA LEU A 84 3.71 3.46 -8.91
C LEU A 84 4.46 2.12 -8.95
N GLN A 85 5.65 2.04 -8.35
CA GLN A 85 6.40 0.78 -8.27
C GLN A 85 5.63 -0.30 -7.49
N VAL A 86 4.97 0.08 -6.39
CA VAL A 86 4.15 -0.83 -5.58
C VAL A 86 2.89 -1.26 -6.34
N MET A 87 2.16 -0.32 -6.94
CA MET A 87 0.95 -0.63 -7.74
C MET A 87 1.25 -1.56 -8.92
N HIS A 88 2.44 -1.44 -9.52
CA HIS A 88 2.88 -2.32 -10.60
C HIS A 88 3.60 -3.59 -10.09
N LEU A 89 3.60 -3.86 -8.79
CA LEU A 89 4.21 -5.03 -8.17
C LEU A 89 5.73 -5.17 -8.44
N VAL A 90 6.39 -4.06 -8.78
CA VAL A 90 7.85 -3.98 -8.98
C VAL A 90 8.57 -3.85 -7.64
N ALA A 91 7.92 -3.26 -6.65
CA ALA A 91 8.41 -3.15 -5.28
C ALA A 91 7.36 -3.65 -4.29
N PRO A 92 7.77 -4.18 -3.12
CA PRO A 92 6.83 -4.64 -2.11
C PRO A 92 6.08 -3.45 -1.48
N PRO A 93 4.86 -3.66 -0.92
CA PRO A 93 4.10 -2.60 -0.23
C PRO A 93 4.86 -1.93 0.91
N THR A 94 5.78 -2.67 1.56
CA THR A 94 6.65 -2.15 2.63
C THR A 94 7.55 -1.00 2.17
N ALA A 95 7.80 -0.85 0.86
CA ALA A 95 8.56 0.27 0.30
C ALA A 95 7.90 1.63 0.57
N LEU A 96 6.56 1.68 0.69
CA LEU A 96 5.84 2.89 1.08
C LEU A 96 6.13 3.30 2.53
N PHE A 97 6.60 2.38 3.37
CA PHE A 97 6.87 2.61 4.80
C PHE A 97 8.37 2.78 5.11
N LYS A 98 9.18 3.11 4.09
CA LYS A 98 10.60 3.40 4.32
C LYS A 98 10.79 4.60 5.27
N PRO A 99 11.88 4.62 6.06
CA PRO A 99 12.09 5.67 7.06
C PRO A 99 12.01 7.10 6.51
N SER A 100 12.46 7.34 5.27
CA SER A 100 12.40 8.66 4.63
C SER A 100 10.97 9.20 4.52
N LEU A 101 10.01 8.37 4.10
CA LEU A 101 8.60 8.74 3.95
C LEU A 101 7.90 8.90 5.30
N ILE A 102 8.24 8.06 6.27
CA ILE A 102 7.73 8.20 7.64
C ILE A 102 8.18 9.54 8.23
N TRP A 103 9.45 9.92 8.03
CA TRP A 103 9.97 11.18 8.54
C TRP A 103 9.27 12.39 7.90
N LYS A 104 9.02 12.33 6.58
CA LYS A 104 8.24 13.35 5.86
C LYS A 104 6.83 13.47 6.41
N ARG A 105 6.15 12.37 6.75
CA ARG A 105 4.83 12.40 7.40
C ARG A 105 4.85 13.14 8.73
N VAL A 106 5.83 12.84 9.57
CA VAL A 106 5.98 13.51 10.88
C VAL A 106 6.19 15.01 10.70
N GLN A 107 7.04 15.41 9.74
CA GLN A 107 7.27 16.83 9.42
C GLN A 107 6.02 17.52 8.86
N TRP A 108 5.25 16.83 8.04
CA TRP A 108 3.99 17.31 7.47
C TRP A 108 2.95 17.64 8.55
N GLY A 109 2.76 16.73 9.52
CA GLY A 109 1.87 16.95 10.66
C GLY A 109 2.24 18.20 11.47
N ARG A 110 3.55 18.44 11.67
CA ARG A 110 4.04 19.64 12.38
C ARG A 110 3.77 20.94 11.61
N LYS A 111 3.81 20.92 10.27
CA LYS A 111 3.49 22.09 9.44
C LYS A 111 1.99 22.45 9.50
N ARG A 112 1.08 21.46 9.42
CA ARG A 112 -0.37 21.70 9.52
C ARG A 112 -0.77 22.31 10.87
N VAL A 113 -0.28 21.75 11.99
CA VAL A 113 -0.57 22.27 13.34
C VAL A 113 -0.09 23.71 13.50
N ARG A 114 1.10 24.04 12.97
CA ARG A 114 1.62 25.43 12.98
C ARG A 114 0.81 26.38 12.11
N GLY A 115 0.30 25.92 10.98
CA GLY A 115 -0.58 26.71 10.10
C GLY A 115 -1.89 27.09 10.80
N THR A 116 -2.53 26.13 11.48
CA THR A 116 -3.77 26.36 12.24
C THR A 116 -3.55 27.28 13.45
N ALA A 117 -2.43 27.13 14.17
CA ALA A 117 -2.09 28.03 15.27
C ALA A 117 -1.86 29.48 14.81
N ARG A 118 -1.36 29.68 13.58
CA ARG A 118 -1.09 31.01 13.01
C ARG A 118 -2.36 31.71 12.50
N SER A 119 -3.38 30.96 12.10
CA SER A 119 -4.68 31.51 11.69
C SER A 119 -5.63 31.82 12.87
N MET A 120 -5.30 31.38 14.08
CA MET A 120 -6.08 31.66 15.32
C MET A 120 -5.53 32.86 16.12
N SER A 121 -4.64 33.67 15.54
CA SER A 121 -4.16 34.89 16.21
C SER A 121 -5.29 35.94 16.20
N PRO A 122 -5.70 36.50 17.34
CA PRO A 122 -6.79 37.48 17.38
C PRO A 122 -6.36 38.76 16.67
N ALA A 123 -7.20 39.25 15.76
CA ALA A 123 -7.11 40.62 15.27
C ALA A 123 -7.20 41.55 16.49
N THR A 124 -6.15 42.34 16.69
CA THR A 124 -6.10 43.39 17.72
C THR A 124 -6.55 44.69 17.11
#